data_AF-A0A0E9LSG2-F1
#
_entry.id   AF-A0A0E9LSG2-F1
#
_cell.length_a   1.000
_cell.length_b   1.000
_cell.length_c   1.000
_cell.angle_alpha   90.00
_cell.angle_beta   90.00
_cell.angle_gamma   90.00
#
_symmetry.space_group_name_H-M   'P 1'
#
loop_
_entity.id
_entity.type
_entity.pdbx_description
1 polymer ?
#
loop_
_entity_poly.entity_id
_entity_poly.type
_entity_poly.pdbx_seq_one_letter_code
_entity_poly.pdbx_strand_id
1 'polypeptide(L)'
;MDFFPVVSIIGPRQVGKTTLAKHIISQFEKPTLYLDLEIQSDLFKLNDAELFLSQHSDYLVVIDEVQIKKELYPLIRGLVDQHRVPSRFLLLGSASPELIRDSSESLAGRIAIISYFQLGLLKFLIRFLKTICG
;
A
#
# COMPACT_ATOMS: atom_id res chain seq x y z
N MET A 1 -13.89 -11.96 -10.06
CA MET A 1 -13.61 -11.27 -8.79
C MET A 1 -12.54 -10.25 -9.12
N ASP A 2 -12.88 -8.96 -9.10
CA ASP A 2 -11.95 -7.90 -9.43
C ASP A 2 -11.05 -7.63 -8.23
N PHE A 3 -9.89 -8.27 -8.21
CA PHE A 3 -8.87 -8.02 -7.21
C PHE A 3 -8.19 -6.68 -7.50
N PHE A 4 -7.93 -5.90 -6.45
CA PHE A 4 -7.29 -4.58 -6.60
C PHE A 4 -5.77 -4.74 -6.55
N PRO A 5 -5.03 -4.22 -7.55
CA PRO A 5 -3.56 -4.29 -7.54
C PRO A 5 -2.94 -3.38 -6.47
N VAL A 6 -3.65 -2.33 -6.05
CA VAL A 6 -3.24 -1.44 -4.96
C VAL A 6 -4.31 -1.43 -3.88
N VAL A 7 -3.89 -1.55 -2.63
CA VAL A 7 -4.75 -1.30 -1.48
C VAL A 7 -4.12 -0.19 -0.66
N SER A 8 -4.91 0.79 -0.24
CA SER A 8 -4.46 1.83 0.68
C SER A 8 -5.20 1.73 2.00
N ILE A 9 -4.47 1.69 3.11
CA ILE A 9 -5.01 1.79 4.46
C ILE A 9 -4.68 3.17 4.99
N ILE A 10 -5.71 3.99 5.13
CA ILE A 10 -5.60 5.35 5.63
C ILE A 10 -6.19 5.44 7.03
N GLY A 11 -5.64 6.30 7.87
CA GLY A 11 -6.16 6.50 9.22
C GLY A 11 -5.39 7.56 9.99
N PRO A 12 -5.91 8.04 11.13
CA PRO A 12 -5.19 8.96 11.99
C PRO A 12 -3.80 8.42 12.38
N ARG A 13 -2.89 9.31 12.80
CA ARG A 13 -1.59 8.86 13.34
C ARG A 13 -1.82 8.01 14.60
N GLN A 14 -0.92 7.06 14.85
CA GLN A 14 -0.90 6.21 16.06
C GLN A 14 -2.09 5.27 16.27
N VAL A 15 -2.92 5.04 15.24
CA VAL A 15 -4.04 4.06 15.31
C VAL A 15 -3.62 2.61 15.05
N GLY A 16 -2.32 2.31 14.95
CA GLY A 16 -1.83 0.94 14.73
C GLY A 16 -1.88 0.43 13.28
N LYS A 17 -1.82 1.33 12.28
CA LYS A 17 -1.76 0.94 10.84
C LYS A 17 -0.57 0.01 10.53
N THR A 18 0.62 0.35 11.02
CA THR A 18 1.83 -0.46 10.90
C THR A 18 1.66 -1.85 11.55
N THR A 19 0.99 -1.93 12.71
CA THR A 19 0.69 -3.21 13.37
C THR A 19 -0.24 -4.07 12.51
N LEU A 20 -1.29 -3.46 11.96
CA LEU A 20 -2.19 -4.13 11.02
C LEU A 20 -1.44 -4.60 9.77
N ALA A 21 -0.57 -3.78 9.18
CA ALA A 21 0.25 -4.16 8.03
C ALA A 21 1.14 -5.36 8.34
N LYS A 22 1.86 -5.36 9.46
CA LYS A 22 2.68 -6.51 9.90
C LYS A 22 1.85 -7.79 10.08
N HIS A 23 0.62 -7.66 10.59
CA HIS A 23 -0.29 -8.79 10.73
C HIS A 23 -0.82 -9.28 9.37
N ILE A 24 -1.05 -8.39 8.42
CA ILE A 24 -1.42 -8.75 7.04
C ILE A 24 -0.26 -9.52 6.40
N ILE A 25 0.95 -9.00 6.48
CA ILE A 25 2.17 -9.59 5.91
C ILE A 25 2.38 -11.02 6.43
N SER A 26 2.19 -11.26 7.73
CA SER A 26 2.35 -12.61 8.32
C SER A 26 1.30 -13.63 7.85
N GLN A 27 0.29 -13.18 7.12
CA GLN A 27 -0.79 -14.01 6.57
C GLN A 27 -0.71 -14.14 5.05
N PHE A 28 0.29 -13.52 4.41
CA PHE A 28 0.51 -13.60 2.97
C PHE A 28 1.59 -14.62 2.65
N GLU A 29 1.37 -15.39 1.59
CA GLU A 29 2.35 -16.36 1.09
C GLU A 29 3.39 -15.72 0.19
N LYS A 30 3.11 -14.52 -0.36
CA LYS A 30 4.02 -13.79 -1.24
C LYS A 30 5.22 -13.23 -0.46
N PRO A 31 6.41 -13.18 -1.08
CA PRO A 31 7.52 -12.42 -0.52
C PRO A 31 7.09 -10.96 -0.34
N THR A 32 7.51 -10.35 0.76
CA THR A 32 7.09 -9.00 1.12
C THR A 32 8.30 -8.09 1.22
N LEU A 33 8.17 -6.89 0.65
CA LEU A 33 9.10 -5.78 0.82
C LEU A 33 8.40 -4.70 1.64
N TYR A 34 8.97 -4.35 2.80
CA TYR A 34 8.46 -3.26 3.63
C TYR A 34 9.38 -2.05 3.51
N LEU A 35 8.81 -0.89 3.21
CA LEU A 35 9.49 0.40 3.14
C LEU A 35 8.78 1.40 4.05
N ASP A 36 9.50 1.89 5.05
CA ASP A 36 9.03 2.99 5.90
C ASP A 36 9.67 4.31 5.41
N LEU A 37 8.87 5.20 4.85
CA LEU A 37 9.39 6.43 4.25
C LEU A 37 9.87 7.47 5.28
N GLU A 38 9.67 7.24 6.59
CA GLU A 38 10.35 8.01 7.64
C GLU A 38 11.82 7.56 7.84
N ILE A 39 12.18 6.36 7.36
CA ILE A 39 13.53 5.81 7.49
C ILE A 39 14.38 6.19 6.27
N GLN A 40 15.48 6.92 6.51
CA GLN A 40 16.40 7.35 5.44
C GLN A 40 16.94 6.21 4.58
N SER A 41 17.28 5.06 5.17
CA SER A 41 17.76 3.91 4.40
C SER A 41 16.74 3.37 3.41
N ASP A 42 15.45 3.45 3.73
CA ASP A 42 14.37 3.02 2.84
C ASP A 42 14.09 4.06 1.75
N LEU A 43 14.18 5.35 2.09
CA LEU A 43 14.17 6.42 1.09
C LEU A 43 15.32 6.26 0.08
N PHE A 44 16.53 5.91 0.52
CA PHE A 44 17.67 5.72 -0.38
C PHE A 44 17.48 4.57 -1.36
N LYS A 45 16.75 3.51 -0.99
CA LYS A 45 16.39 2.43 -1.92
C LYS A 45 15.51 2.95 -3.07
N LEU A 46 14.78 4.04 -2.85
CA LEU A 46 13.87 4.67 -3.81
C LEU A 46 14.50 5.84 -4.58
N ASN A 47 15.83 6.00 -4.55
CA ASN A 47 16.52 6.98 -5.40
C ASN A 47 16.25 6.72 -6.89
N ASP A 48 16.23 5.45 -7.29
CA ASP A 48 15.67 4.98 -8.56
C ASP A 48 14.48 4.06 -8.29
N ALA A 49 13.35 4.69 -7.95
CA ALA A 49 12.16 3.97 -7.52
C ALA A 49 11.58 3.06 -8.61
N GLU A 50 11.70 3.42 -9.89
CA GLU A 50 11.18 2.60 -10.99
C GLU A 50 11.97 1.31 -11.13
N LEU A 51 13.31 1.41 -11.18
CA LEU A 51 14.17 0.22 -11.23
C LEU A 51 14.00 -0.64 -9.98
N PHE A 52 14.00 -0.02 -8.80
CA PHE A 52 13.90 -0.77 -7.55
C PHE A 52 12.57 -1.50 -7.39
N LEU A 53 11.44 -0.85 -7.68
CA LEU A 53 10.11 -1.46 -7.54
C LEU A 53 9.79 -2.46 -8.65
N SER A 54 10.36 -2.29 -9.85
CA SER A 54 10.20 -3.26 -10.94
C SER A 54 10.91 -4.59 -10.66
N GLN A 55 12.06 -4.57 -9.98
CA GLN A 55 12.76 -5.78 -9.51
C GLN A 55 11.97 -6.60 -8.48
N HIS A 56 10.96 -5.98 -7.85
CA HIS A 56 10.09 -6.61 -6.86
C HIS A 56 8.67 -6.81 -7.41
N SER A 57 8.52 -7.10 -8.71
CA SER A 57 7.22 -7.28 -9.37
C SER A 57 6.35 -8.38 -8.74
N ASP A 58 6.99 -9.41 -8.19
CA ASP A 58 6.33 -10.58 -7.59
C ASP A 58 6.09 -10.44 -6.08
N TYR A 59 6.46 -9.30 -5.49
CA TYR A 59 6.36 -9.04 -4.07
C TYR A 59 5.05 -8.33 -3.73
N LEU A 60 4.58 -8.52 -2.49
CA LEU A 60 3.77 -7.50 -1.83
C LEU A 60 4.70 -6.38 -1.37
N VAL A 61 4.60 -5.20 -1.99
CA VAL A 61 5.36 -4.01 -1.57
C VAL A 61 4.49 -3.17 -0.64
N VAL A 62 4.92 -3.05 0.61
CA VAL A 62 4.29 -2.20 1.62
C VAL A 62 5.06 -0.88 1.71
N ILE A 63 4.36 0.23 1.54
CA ILE A 63 4.92 1.59 1.64
C ILE A 63 4.21 2.30 2.78
N ASP A 64 4.90 2.47 3.90
CA ASP A 64 4.42 3.19 5.07
C ASP A 64 4.68 4.69 4.94
N GLU A 65 3.78 5.49 5.51
CA GLU A 65 3.80 6.96 5.44
C GLU A 65 3.95 7.49 4.00
N VAL A 66 3.21 6.90 3.04
CA VAL A 66 3.30 7.19 1.58
C VAL A 66 3.15 8.68 1.25
N GLN A 67 2.49 9.48 2.10
CA GLN A 67 2.40 10.93 1.93
C GLN A 67 3.74 11.67 1.97
N ILE A 68 4.81 11.04 2.47
CA ILE A 68 6.17 11.58 2.45
C ILE A 68 6.70 11.66 1.00
N LYS A 69 6.25 10.75 0.13
CA LYS A 69 6.71 10.65 -1.26
C LYS A 69 5.53 10.44 -2.22
N LYS A 70 4.64 11.44 -2.29
CA LYS A 70 3.40 11.41 -3.09
C LYS A 70 3.66 11.21 -4.59
N GLU A 71 4.85 11.58 -5.08
CA GLU A 71 5.25 11.35 -6.46
C GLU A 71 5.34 9.86 -6.83
N LEU A 72 5.25 8.94 -5.86
CA LEU A 72 5.14 7.51 -6.12
C LEU A 72 3.80 7.10 -6.74
N TYR A 73 2.71 7.86 -6.57
CA TYR A 73 1.40 7.42 -7.06
C TYR A 73 1.36 7.24 -8.59
N PRO A 74 1.82 8.20 -9.43
CA PRO A 74 1.87 8.01 -10.88
C PRO A 74 2.80 6.86 -11.30
N LEU A 75 3.92 6.66 -10.60
CA LEU A 75 4.84 5.55 -10.86
C LEU A 75 4.17 4.20 -10.57
N ILE A 76 3.54 4.06 -9.41
CA ILE A 76 2.78 2.85 -9.03
C ILE A 76 1.70 2.57 -10.06
N ARG A 77 0.99 3.58 -10.56
CA ARG A 77 0.02 3.41 -11.66
C ARG A 77 0.69 2.76 -12.88
N GLY A 78 1.81 3.31 -13.33
CA GLY A 78 2.55 2.79 -14.48
C GLY A 78 2.99 1.34 -14.28
N LEU A 79 3.57 1.03 -13.12
CA LEU A 79 4.01 -0.33 -12.79
C LEU A 79 2.83 -1.32 -12.76
N VAL A 80 1.70 -0.92 -12.17
CA VAL A 80 0.48 -1.74 -12.11
C VAL A 80 -0.13 -1.95 -13.50
N ASP A 81 -0.09 -0.93 -14.36
CA ASP A 81 -0.60 -1.04 -15.73
C ASP A 81 0.24 -1.99 -16.59
N GLN A 82 1.56 -2.02 -16.38
CA GLN A 82 2.46 -2.96 -17.04
C GLN A 82 2.30 -4.39 -16.54
N HIS A 83 2.11 -4.57 -15.23
CA HIS A 83 1.96 -5.89 -14.62
C HIS A 83 0.94 -5.86 -13.48
N ARG A 84 -0.31 -6.17 -13.85
CA ARG A 84 -1.47 -6.12 -12.96
C ARG A 84 -1.63 -7.45 -12.22
N VAL A 85 -1.10 -7.50 -11.01
CA VAL A 85 -1.32 -8.61 -10.08
C VAL A 85 -2.07 -8.16 -8.83
N PRO A 86 -2.94 -9.01 -8.25
CA PRO A 86 -3.61 -8.73 -6.98
C PRO A 86 -2.62 -8.34 -5.89
N SER A 87 -2.92 -7.23 -5.20
CA SER A 87 -2.17 -6.73 -4.05
C SER A 87 -0.67 -6.72 -4.21
N ARG A 88 -0.24 -6.12 -5.31
CA ARG A 88 1.15 -5.77 -5.53
C ARG A 88 1.61 -4.69 -4.56
N PHE A 89 0.74 -3.72 -4.26
CA PHE A 89 1.07 -2.60 -3.39
C PHE A 89 0.09 -2.45 -2.23
N LEU A 90 0.63 -2.27 -1.02
CA LEU A 90 -0.10 -1.86 0.18
C LEU A 90 0.44 -0.50 0.66
N LEU A 91 -0.38 0.54 0.55
CA LEU A 91 0.01 1.91 0.92
C LEU A 91 -0.58 2.28 2.27
N LEU A 92 0.24 2.67 3.22
CA LEU A 92 -0.22 3.16 4.52
C LEU A 92 0.00 4.66 4.60
N GLY A 93 -0.96 5.39 5.14
CA GLY A 93 -0.82 6.83 5.29
C GLY A 93 -1.86 7.47 6.18
N SER A 94 -1.71 8.79 6.35
CA SER A 94 -2.69 9.58 7.10
C SER A 94 -4.03 9.70 6.36
N ALA A 95 -5.15 9.80 7.08
CA ALA A 95 -6.47 10.03 6.46
C ALA A 95 -6.68 11.51 6.05
N SER A 96 -5.64 12.23 5.60
CA SER A 96 -5.79 13.61 5.16
C SER A 96 -6.58 13.68 3.85
N PRO A 97 -7.48 14.68 3.66
CA PRO A 97 -8.24 14.82 2.41
C PRO A 97 -7.36 14.90 1.16
N GLU A 98 -6.21 15.55 1.29
CA GLU A 98 -5.21 15.66 0.23
C GLU A 98 -4.67 14.29 -0.17
N LEU A 99 -4.32 13.42 0.78
CA LEU A 99 -3.83 12.08 0.47
C LEU A 99 -4.87 11.22 -0.24
N ILE A 100 -6.12 11.30 0.22
CA ILE A 100 -7.25 10.59 -0.39
C ILE A 100 -7.44 11.07 -1.83
N ARG A 101 -7.37 12.38 -2.06
CA ARG A 101 -7.50 12.97 -3.39
C ARG A 101 -6.36 12.55 -4.31
N ASP A 102 -5.11 12.70 -3.88
CA ASP A 102 -3.92 12.39 -4.69
C ASP A 102 -3.90 10.92 -5.11
N SER A 103 -4.21 10.01 -4.17
CA SER A 103 -4.31 8.58 -4.44
C SER A 103 -5.47 8.23 -5.36
N SER A 104 -6.65 8.84 -5.17
CA SER A 104 -7.83 8.57 -5.99
C SER A 104 -7.68 9.07 -7.43
N GLU A 105 -7.14 10.28 -7.62
CA GLU A 105 -6.90 10.85 -8.95
C GLU A 105 -5.82 10.05 -9.70
N SER A 106 -4.74 9.67 -9.00
CA SER A 106 -3.61 8.96 -9.63
C SER A 106 -3.89 7.48 -9.87
N LEU A 107 -4.68 6.80 -9.03
CA LEU A 107 -4.87 5.34 -9.08
C LEU A 107 -6.33 4.92 -9.33
N ALA A 108 -7.13 5.79 -9.95
CA ALA A 108 -8.53 5.50 -10.31
C ALA A 108 -8.68 4.13 -11.00
N GLY A 109 -9.62 3.30 -10.50
CA GLY A 109 -9.91 1.95 -11.00
C GLY A 109 -8.83 0.88 -10.68
N ARG A 110 -7.82 1.23 -9.89
CA ARG A 110 -6.70 0.34 -9.50
C ARG A 110 -6.51 0.23 -8.01
N ILE A 111 -7.03 1.18 -7.24
CA ILE A 111 -6.89 1.23 -5.78
C ILE A 111 -8.20 0.92 -5.06
N ALA A 112 -8.11 0.13 -3.99
CA ALA A 112 -9.11 0.08 -2.93
C ALA A 112 -8.63 0.89 -1.73
N ILE A 113 -9.42 1.86 -1.27
CA ILE A 113 -9.09 2.68 -0.09
C ILE A 113 -9.89 2.18 1.10
N ILE A 114 -9.20 1.92 2.20
CA ILE A 114 -9.76 1.40 3.44
C ILE A 114 -9.43 2.38 4.56
N SER A 115 -10.45 2.97 5.16
CA SER A 115 -10.29 3.86 6.30
C SER A 115 -10.26 3.08 7.62
N TYR A 116 -9.20 3.25 8.39
CA TYR A 116 -8.95 2.56 9.65
C TYR A 116 -8.93 3.57 10.80
N PHE A 117 -9.94 3.48 11.67
CA PHE A 117 -10.15 4.38 12.81
C PHE A 117 -10.03 3.67 14.18
N GLN A 118 -9.40 2.49 14.22
CA GLN A 118 -9.23 1.66 15.42
C GLN A 118 -10.51 1.45 16.23
N LEU A 119 -11.48 0.75 15.63
CA LEU A 119 -12.56 0.09 16.35
C LEU A 119 -12.57 -1.37 15.93
N GLY A 120 -12.33 -2.32 16.86
CA GLY A 120 -12.76 -3.74 16.91
C GLY A 120 -12.82 -4.64 15.65
N LEU A 121 -12.49 -4.15 14.46
CA LEU A 121 -12.81 -4.69 13.14
C LEU A 121 -11.61 -5.33 12.48
N LEU A 122 -10.51 -5.52 13.23
CA LEU A 122 -9.27 -6.12 12.72
C LEU A 122 -9.55 -7.43 11.98
N LYS A 123 -10.40 -8.29 12.56
CA LYS A 123 -10.82 -9.57 11.95
C LYS A 123 -11.58 -9.39 10.63
N PHE A 124 -12.43 -8.37 10.53
CA PHE A 124 -13.21 -8.09 9.32
C PHE A 124 -12.32 -7.53 8.21
N LEU A 125 -11.40 -6.63 8.57
CA LEU A 125 -10.45 -6.04 7.63
C LEU A 125 -9.49 -7.09 7.06
N ILE A 126 -8.96 -7.98 7.90
CA ILE A 126 -8.08 -9.06 7.45
C ILE A 126 -8.82 -9.98 6.47
N ARG A 127 -10.08 -10.32 6.76
CA ARG A 127 -10.88 -11.18 5.87
C ARG A 127 -11.24 -10.50 4.55
N PHE A 128 -11.55 -9.21 4.60
CA PHE A 128 -11.79 -8.38 3.42
C PHE A 128 -10.52 -8.24 2.57
N LEU A 129 -9.37 -8.02 3.20
CA LEU A 129 -8.07 -7.99 2.52
C LEU A 129 -7.73 -9.34 1.90
N LYS A 130 -7.89 -10.48 2.59
CA LYS A 130 -7.72 -11.80 1.95
C LYS A 130 -8.63 -11.98 0.72
N THR A 131 -9.81 -11.37 0.72
CA THR A 131 -10.73 -11.42 -0.43
C THR A 131 -10.31 -10.50 -1.58
N ILE A 132 -9.60 -9.40 -1.31
CA ILE A 132 -9.15 -8.41 -2.32
C ILE A 132 -7.73 -8.69 -2.82
N CYS A 133 -6.94 -9.40 -2.01
CA CYS A 133 -5.54 -9.62 -2.26
C CYS A 133 -5.21 -10.96 -2.93
N GLY A 134 -6.18 -11.87 -2.98
CA GLY A 134 -5.99 -13.24 -3.47
C GLY A 134 -5.50 -14.17 -2.37
#